data_AF-A0A1H6FGM5-F1
#
_entry.id   AF-A0A1H6FGM5-F1
#
_cell.length_a   1.000
_cell.length_b   1.000
_cell.length_c   1.000
_cell.angle_alpha   90.00
_cell.angle_beta   90.00
_cell.angle_gamma   90.00
#
_symmetry.space_group_name_H-M   'P 1'
#
loop_
_entity.id
_entity.type
_entity.pdbx_description
1 polymer ?
#
loop_
_entity_poly.entity_id
_entity_poly.type
_entity_poly.pdbx_seq_one_letter_code
_entity_poly.pdbx_strand_id
1 'polypeptide(L)'
;MVVSDRNFTAQLRGGPDHKIFKFDDLGCALHWLKKQTWAEDKKTEIWVTDYQTGEWLDAYKAFYVGGLTTPMDYDLGAIAKAVEGAIDFSKAKAQILATQHSHGGH
;
A
#
# COMPACT_ATOMS: atom_id res chain seq x y z
N MET A 1 3.70 2.78 -18.77
CA MET A 1 3.86 2.30 -17.38
C MET A 1 2.95 1.09 -17.24
N VAL A 2 3.54 -0.10 -17.21
CA VAL A 2 2.81 -1.37 -17.09
C VAL A 2 2.67 -1.63 -15.60
N VAL A 3 1.43 -1.69 -15.13
CA VAL A 3 1.10 -2.25 -13.83
C VAL A 3 1.36 -3.76 -13.95
N SER A 4 2.45 -4.25 -13.37
CA SER A 4 2.87 -5.65 -13.54
C SER A 4 1.91 -6.65 -12.89
N ASP A 5 1.13 -6.24 -11.88
CA ASP A 5 -0.03 -6.99 -11.38
C ASP A 5 -1.14 -6.04 -10.96
N ARG A 6 -2.32 -6.16 -11.59
CA ARG A 6 -3.47 -5.27 -11.34
C ARG A 6 -4.02 -5.37 -9.91
N ASN A 7 -3.61 -6.42 -9.19
CA ASN A 7 -4.14 -6.77 -7.88
C ASN A 7 -3.36 -6.15 -6.73
N PHE A 8 -2.21 -5.51 -6.97
CA PHE A 8 -1.40 -4.87 -5.92
C PHE A 8 -1.37 -3.34 -5.99
N THR A 9 -2.13 -2.73 -6.90
CA THR A 9 -2.09 -1.27 -7.11
C THR A 9 -2.54 -0.46 -5.89
N ALA A 10 -1.94 0.73 -5.72
CA ALA A 10 -2.34 1.68 -4.71
C ALA A 10 -2.65 3.05 -5.30
N GLN A 11 -3.59 3.75 -4.66
CA GLN A 11 -3.96 5.11 -4.97
C GLN A 11 -4.00 5.92 -3.67
N LEU A 12 -3.49 7.13 -3.72
CA LEU A 12 -3.47 8.02 -2.58
C LEU A 12 -4.08 9.35 -2.98
N ARG A 13 -4.93 9.90 -2.13
CA ARG A 13 -5.48 11.23 -2.28
C ARG A 13 -5.15 12.07 -1.06
N GLY A 14 -4.48 13.21 -1.27
CA GLY A 14 -4.05 14.04 -0.16
C GLY A 14 -3.40 15.35 -0.59
N GLY A 15 -2.83 16.04 0.39
CA GLY A 15 -2.26 17.36 0.23
C GLY A 15 -3.31 18.48 0.19
N PRO A 16 -2.85 19.74 0.17
CA PRO A 16 -3.73 20.92 0.24
C PRO A 16 -4.77 20.98 -0.90
N ASP A 17 -4.45 20.38 -2.04
CA ASP A 17 -5.31 20.36 -3.23
C ASP A 17 -6.15 19.08 -3.36
N HIS A 18 -6.08 18.13 -2.41
CA HIS A 18 -6.75 16.82 -2.49
C HIS A 18 -6.50 16.08 -3.82
N LYS A 19 -5.24 16.12 -4.29
CA LYS A 19 -4.81 15.51 -5.55
C LYS A 19 -4.69 14.00 -5.43
N ILE A 20 -4.98 13.31 -6.53
CA ILE A 20 -4.89 11.86 -6.64
C ILE A 20 -3.52 11.47 -7.23
N PHE A 21 -2.83 10.57 -6.54
CA PHE A 21 -1.56 9.97 -6.90
C PHE A 21 -1.74 8.47 -7.04
N LYS A 22 -1.13 7.85 -8.06
CA LYS A 22 -1.24 6.41 -8.34
C LYS A 22 0.14 5.77 -8.20
N PHE A 23 0.18 4.57 -7.63
CA PHE A 23 1.39 3.83 -7.34
C PHE A 23 1.22 2.37 -7.76
N ASP A 24 2.35 1.73 -8.07
CA ASP A 24 2.37 0.32 -8.46
C ASP A 24 2.02 -0.59 -7.27
N ASP A 25 2.37 -0.21 -6.05
CA ASP A 25 1.95 -0.86 -4.81
C ASP A 25 1.82 0.08 -3.59
N LEU A 26 1.28 -0.48 -2.49
CA LEU A 26 1.15 0.23 -1.22
C LEU A 26 2.51 0.65 -0.64
N GLY A 27 3.56 -0.13 -0.89
CA GLY A 27 4.92 0.16 -0.45
C GLY A 27 5.40 1.50 -0.98
N CYS A 28 5.36 1.66 -2.30
CA CYS A 28 5.72 2.87 -3.03
C CYS A 28 4.89 4.07 -2.55
N ALA A 29 3.58 3.88 -2.37
CA ALA A 29 2.69 4.92 -1.88
C ALA A 29 3.09 5.43 -0.48
N LEU A 30 3.38 4.53 0.47
CA LEU A 30 3.74 4.89 1.84
C LEU A 30 5.13 5.53 1.95
N HIS A 31 6.11 5.00 1.22
CA HIS A 31 7.44 5.60 1.15
C HIS A 31 7.41 6.99 0.51
N TRP A 32 6.60 7.19 -0.52
CA TRP A 32 6.39 8.50 -1.12
C TRP A 32 5.64 9.45 -0.20
N LEU A 33 4.57 8.98 0.48
CA LEU A 33 3.79 9.78 1.43
C LEU A 33 4.67 10.28 2.57
N LYS A 34 5.57 9.45 3.11
CA LYS A 34 6.51 9.82 4.18
C LYS A 34 7.40 11.03 3.82
N LYS A 35 7.63 11.29 2.53
CA LYS A 35 8.43 12.43 2.04
C LYS A 35 7.60 13.72 1.91
N GLN A 36 6.28 13.65 2.07
CA GLN A 36 5.40 14.81 1.95
C GLN A 36 5.26 15.53 3.29
N THR A 37 5.15 16.86 3.25
CA THR A 37 4.94 17.68 4.46
C THR A 37 3.60 17.43 5.15
N TRP A 38 2.65 16.80 4.44
CA TRP A 38 1.31 16.47 4.88
C TRP A 38 1.12 14.96 5.14
N ALA A 39 2.20 14.20 5.29
CA ALA A 39 2.17 12.73 5.49
C ALA A 39 1.29 12.27 6.67
N GLU A 40 1.15 13.11 7.69
CA GLU A 40 0.38 12.84 8.91
C GLU A 40 -1.04 13.44 8.87
N ASP A 41 -1.44 14.04 7.75
CA ASP A 41 -2.79 14.58 7.60
C ASP A 41 -3.82 13.44 7.58
N LYS A 42 -4.75 13.48 8.53
CA LYS A 42 -5.87 12.54 8.65
C LYS A 42 -6.84 12.60 7.48
N LYS A 43 -6.77 13.64 6.65
CA LYS A 43 -7.54 13.76 5.40
C LYS A 43 -6.94 12.96 4.25
N THR A 44 -5.76 12.36 4.44
CA THR A 44 -5.16 11.50 3.42
C THR A 44 -5.99 10.24 3.28
N GLU A 45 -6.52 10.00 2.07
CA GLU A 45 -7.23 8.78 1.71
C GLU A 45 -6.25 7.87 0.98
N ILE A 46 -6.20 6.60 1.37
CA ILE A 46 -5.34 5.60 0.71
C ILE A 46 -6.25 4.44 0.31
N TRP A 47 -6.16 4.05 -0.95
CA TRP A 47 -6.92 2.98 -1.56
C TRP A 47 -5.96 1.93 -2.10
N VAL A 48 -6.28 0.67 -1.90
CA VAL A 48 -5.50 -0.49 -2.36
C VAL A 48 -6.43 -1.48 -3.04
N THR A 49 -5.95 -2.22 -4.02
CA THR A 49 -6.75 -3.30 -4.61
C THR A 49 -6.66 -4.58 -3.78
N ASP A 50 -7.77 -5.29 -3.64
CA ASP A 50 -7.83 -6.62 -3.04
C ASP A 50 -6.96 -7.58 -3.86
N TYR A 51 -6.05 -8.29 -3.21
CA TYR A 51 -5.10 -9.16 -3.91
C TYR A 51 -5.78 -10.35 -4.60
N GLN A 52 -6.98 -10.75 -4.15
CA GLN A 52 -7.76 -11.85 -4.71
C GLN A 52 -8.78 -11.36 -5.74
N THR A 53 -9.54 -10.31 -5.41
CA THR A 53 -10.68 -9.86 -6.23
C THR A 53 -10.34 -8.68 -7.15
N GLY A 54 -9.28 -7.94 -6.86
CA GLY A 54 -8.92 -6.70 -7.57
C GLY A 54 -9.84 -5.51 -7.25
N GLU A 55 -10.74 -5.65 -6.27
CA GLU A 55 -11.65 -4.58 -5.85
C GLU A 55 -10.91 -3.49 -5.05
N TRP A 56 -11.35 -2.24 -5.17
CA TRP A 56 -10.76 -1.15 -4.40
C TRP A 56 -11.21 -1.19 -2.94
N LEU A 57 -10.25 -1.21 -2.04
CA LEU A 57 -10.43 -1.21 -0.60
C LEU A 57 -9.84 0.04 0.02
N ASP A 58 -10.49 0.55 1.06
CA ASP A 58 -9.94 1.58 1.93
C ASP A 58 -8.78 0.97 2.71
N ALA A 59 -7.56 1.47 2.49
CA ALA A 59 -6.35 0.90 3.04
C ALA A 59 -6.33 0.92 4.57
N TYR A 60 -7.03 1.87 5.20
CA TYR A 60 -7.15 1.96 6.66
C TYR A 60 -8.11 0.93 7.25
N LYS A 61 -9.03 0.40 6.43
CA LYS A 61 -10.02 -0.62 6.83
C LYS A 61 -9.70 -2.02 6.32
N ALA A 62 -8.82 -2.13 5.33
CA ALA A 62 -8.34 -3.39 4.81
C ALA A 62 -7.45 -4.12 5.83
N PHE A 63 -7.37 -5.43 5.64
CA PHE A 63 -6.40 -6.29 6.34
C PHE A 63 -5.28 -6.65 5.37
N TYR A 64 -4.12 -6.98 5.92
CA TYR A 64 -2.94 -7.30 5.14
C TYR A 64 -2.44 -8.69 5.51
N VAL A 65 -2.15 -9.50 4.50
CA VAL A 65 -1.68 -10.87 4.69
C VAL A 65 -0.22 -10.92 4.26
N GLY A 66 0.63 -11.38 5.17
CA GLY A 66 2.06 -11.61 4.92
C GLY A 66 2.31 -12.97 4.25
N GLY A 67 3.49 -13.14 3.66
CA GLY A 67 3.91 -14.42 3.07
C GLY A 67 3.45 -14.63 1.63
N LEU A 68 3.03 -13.55 0.96
CA LEU A 68 2.75 -13.53 -0.48
C LEU A 68 3.96 -12.91 -1.18
N THR A 69 4.57 -13.57 -2.16
CA THR A 69 5.64 -12.94 -2.96
C THR A 69 5.05 -11.79 -3.79
N THR A 70 5.30 -10.54 -3.40
CA THR A 70 4.88 -9.36 -4.19
C THR A 70 5.96 -8.96 -5.19
N PRO A 71 5.63 -8.33 -6.33
CA PRO A 71 6.62 -7.92 -7.34
C PRO A 71 7.76 -7.03 -6.81
N MET A 72 7.53 -6.30 -5.71
CA MET A 72 8.51 -5.43 -5.05
C MET A 72 8.96 -5.95 -3.68
N ASP A 73 8.73 -7.23 -3.38
CA ASP A 73 9.25 -7.93 -2.19
C ASP A 73 8.84 -7.30 -0.84
N TYR A 74 7.69 -6.62 -0.81
CA TYR A 74 7.08 -6.12 0.43
C TYR A 74 6.25 -7.18 1.17
N ASP A 75 6.05 -8.32 0.52
CA ASP A 75 5.38 -9.53 1.00
C ASP A 75 3.95 -9.37 1.55
N LEU A 76 3.24 -8.31 1.16
CA LEU A 76 1.92 -7.96 1.70
C LEU A 76 0.85 -7.83 0.62
N GLY A 77 -0.24 -8.59 0.76
CA GLY A 77 -1.46 -8.45 -0.02
C GLY A 77 -2.61 -7.88 0.80
N ALA A 78 -3.34 -6.90 0.25
CA ALA A 78 -4.51 -6.30 0.90
C ALA A 78 -5.77 -7.15 0.66
N ILE A 79 -6.58 -7.36 1.69
CA ILE A 79 -7.82 -8.14 1.64
C ILE A 79 -8.95 -7.45 2.41
N ALA A 80 -10.17 -7.52 1.88
CA ALA A 80 -11.34 -6.91 2.51
C ALA A 80 -11.73 -7.58 3.84
N LYS A 81 -11.51 -8.89 3.95
CA LYS A 81 -11.90 -9.71 5.11
C LYS A 81 -10.67 -10.15 5.88
N ALA A 82 -10.71 -9.99 7.19
CA ALA A 82 -9.68 -10.53 8.08
C ALA A 82 -9.61 -12.05 7.90
N VAL A 83 -8.40 -12.56 7.69
CA VAL A 83 -8.08 -13.98 7.69
C VAL A 83 -7.10 -14.27 8.82
N GLU A 84 -6.94 -15.53 9.16
CA GLU A 84 -6.00 -15.95 10.20
C GLU A 84 -4.58 -15.50 9.83
N GLY A 85 -3.91 -14.79 10.75
CA GLY A 85 -2.58 -14.22 10.51
C GLY A 85 -2.57 -12.86 9.78
N ALA A 86 -3.72 -12.30 9.42
CA ALA A 86 -3.78 -10.97 8.83
C ALA A 86 -3.47 -9.87 9.87
N ILE A 87 -2.82 -8.81 9.41
CA ILE A 87 -2.47 -7.64 10.21
C ILE A 87 -3.27 -6.41 9.77
N ASP A 88 -3.40 -5.44 10.66
CA ASP A 88 -4.01 -4.15 10.36
C ASP A 88 -3.06 -3.22 9.59
N PHE A 89 -3.62 -2.13 9.05
CA PHE A 89 -2.87 -1.12 8.32
C PHE A 89 -1.69 -0.52 9.10
N SER A 90 -1.82 -0.32 10.42
CA SER A 90 -0.76 0.29 11.21
C SER A 90 0.46 -0.62 11.29
N LYS A 91 0.24 -1.93 11.48
CA LYS A 91 1.31 -2.94 11.45
C LYS A 91 1.90 -3.09 10.04
N ALA A 92 1.06 -3.16 9.02
CA ALA A 92 1.50 -3.24 7.63
C ALA A 92 2.38 -2.04 7.25
N LYS A 93 1.94 -0.83 7.59
CA LYS A 93 2.71 0.41 7.39
C LYS A 93 4.05 0.35 8.10
N ALA A 94 4.09 -0.10 9.36
CA ALA A 94 5.34 -0.23 10.09
C ALA A 94 6.31 -1.22 9.42
N GLN A 95 5.82 -2.39 8.98
CA GLN A 95 6.63 -3.37 8.26
C GLN A 95 7.15 -2.81 6.94
N ILE A 96 6.29 -2.23 6.11
CA ILE A 96 6.67 -1.62 4.82
C ILE A 96 7.73 -0.53 4.99
N LEU A 97 7.61 0.30 6.02
CA LEU A 97 8.55 1.38 6.29
C LEU A 97 9.85 0.89 6.96
N ALA A 98 9.82 -0.27 7.61
CA ALA A 98 11.00 -0.94 8.15
C ALA A 98 11.76 -1.73 7.08
N THR A 99 11.05 -2.29 6.09
CA THR A 99 11.64 -2.89 4.90
C THR A 99 12.24 -1.78 4.04
N GLN A 100 13.56 -1.71 3.99
CA GLN A 100 14.24 -0.91 2.99
C GLN A 100 13.93 -1.50 1.63
N HIS A 101 13.44 -0.66 0.72
CA HIS A 101 13.32 -1.01 -0.69
C HIS A 101 14.71 -1.41 -1.18
N SER A 102 14.98 -2.71 -1.26
CA SER A 102 16.13 -3.24 -1.97
C SER A 102 15.83 -3.04 -3.44
N HIS A 103 16.08 -1.82 -3.94
CA HIS A 103 16.45 -1.68 -5.33
C HIS A 103 17.74 -2.48 -5.44
N GLY A 104 17.62 -3.76 -5.80
CA GLY A 104 18.73 -4.54 -6.29
C GLY A 104 19.40 -3.66 -7.32
N GLY A 105 20.61 -3.21 -6.98
CA GLY A 105 21.45 -2.54 -7.95
C GLY A 105 21.56 -3.45 -9.16
N HIS A 106 21.47 -2.85 -10.33
CA HIS A 106 22.29 -3.11 -11.49
C HIS A 106 22.12 -1.94 -12.45
#